data_AF-A0A066PPD8-F1
#
_entry.id   AF-A0A066PPD8-F1
#
_cell.length_a   1.000
_cell.length_b   1.000
_cell.length_c   1.000
_cell.angle_alpha   90.00
_cell.angle_beta   90.00
_cell.angle_gamma   90.00
#
_symmetry.space_group_name_H-M   'P 1'
#
loop_
_entity.id
_entity.type
_entity.pdbx_description
1 polymer ?
#
loop_
_entity_poly.entity_id
_entity_poly.type
_entity_poly.pdbx_seq_one_letter_code
_entity_poly.pdbx_strand_id
1 'polypeptide(L)'
;MKALLLRAVVLARRHRTLADATRRAWRRRLDHDLDAVMALAPINHHGRRLRRRYGKVRDHLFTFLDHPDIAADNNGSERELRPTATYRKVTGGFRSNWGADFFANVRSVVGTAARHGLDAYTAIKNAVTGASLPIAPLPG
;
A
#
# COMPACT_ATOMS: atom_id res chain seq x y z
N MET A 1 -5.85 14.07 14.55
CA MET A 1 -5.33 13.33 13.38
C MET A 1 -3.83 13.53 13.12
N LYS A 2 -3.33 14.74 12.83
CA LYS A 2 -1.90 14.97 12.53
C LYS A 2 -0.95 14.38 13.59
N ALA A 3 -1.19 14.67 14.87
CA ALA A 3 -0.37 14.15 15.97
C ALA A 3 -0.35 12.61 16.03
N LEU A 4 -1.49 11.97 15.81
CA LEU A 4 -1.60 10.49 15.75
C LEU A 4 -0.72 9.91 14.63
N LEU A 5 -0.81 10.48 13.42
CA LEU A 5 -0.02 10.01 12.28
C LEU A 5 1.48 10.25 12.49
N LEU A 6 1.88 11.37 13.09
CA LEU A 6 3.28 11.62 13.42
C LEU A 6 3.84 10.59 14.42
N ARG A 7 3.05 10.19 15.43
CA ARG A 7 3.43 9.11 16.35
C ARG A 7 3.60 7.78 15.60
N ALA A 8 2.66 7.45 14.70
CA ALA A 8 2.76 6.24 13.88
C ALA A 8 4.02 6.26 12.99
N VAL A 9 4.38 7.39 12.39
CA VAL A 9 5.61 7.56 11.58
C VAL A 9 6.88 7.37 12.42
N VAL A 10 6.91 7.89 13.66
CA VAL A 10 8.05 7.67 14.55
C VAL A 10 8.18 6.17 14.89
N LEU A 11 7.05 5.50 15.15
CA LEU A 11 7.03 4.07 15.44
C LEU A 11 7.45 3.22 14.23
N ALA A 12 7.01 3.61 13.03
CA ALA A 12 7.35 2.98 11.77
C ALA A 12 8.88 2.88 11.54
N ARG A 13 9.67 3.82 12.06
CA ARG A 13 11.14 3.78 11.89
C ARG A 13 11.83 2.63 12.63
N ARG A 14 11.17 2.07 13.65
CA ARG A 14 11.77 1.03 14.51
C ARG A 14 10.91 -0.22 14.69
N HIS A 15 9.72 -0.28 14.08
CA HIS A 15 8.75 -1.34 14.34
C HIS A 15 9.31 -2.75 14.09
N ARG A 16 10.18 -2.90 13.08
CA ARG A 16 10.81 -4.19 12.72
C ARG A 16 11.63 -4.79 13.85
N THR A 17 12.23 -3.97 14.70
CA THR A 17 13.09 -4.40 15.80
C THR A 17 12.35 -4.49 17.14
N LEU A 18 11.06 -4.13 17.18
CA LEU A 18 10.26 -4.19 18.41
C LEU A 18 9.77 -5.62 18.65
N ALA A 19 9.74 -6.02 19.92
CA ALA A 19 9.09 -7.25 20.34
C ALA A 19 7.59 -7.23 19.98
N ASP A 20 7.06 -8.41 19.64
CA ASP A 20 5.66 -8.60 19.26
C ASP A 20 4.66 -8.03 20.27
N ALA A 21 4.89 -8.27 21.57
CA ALA A 21 4.04 -7.76 22.63
C ALA A 21 4.02 -6.22 22.63
N THR A 22 5.17 -5.58 22.38
CA THR A 22 5.29 -4.13 22.28
C THR A 22 4.57 -3.60 21.05
N ARG A 23 4.69 -4.25 19.87
CA ARG A 23 3.93 -3.86 18.67
C ARG A 23 2.43 -3.94 18.89
N ARG A 24 1.92 -5.02 19.48
CA ARG A 24 0.50 -5.20 19.81
C ARG A 24 -0.01 -4.18 20.83
N ALA A 25 0.82 -3.80 21.81
CA ALA A 25 0.47 -2.72 22.75
C ALA A 25 0.36 -1.36 22.04
N TRP A 26 1.29 -1.05 21.14
CA TRP A 26 1.21 0.17 20.33
C TRP A 26 0.04 0.17 19.36
N ARG A 27 -0.29 -0.97 18.73
CA ARG A 27 -1.43 -1.12 17.83
C ARG A 27 -2.73 -0.72 18.55
N ARG A 28 -3.00 -1.35 19.69
CA ARG A 28 -4.17 -1.03 20.54
C ARG A 28 -4.23 0.44 20.94
N ARG A 29 -3.08 1.04 21.31
CA ARG A 29 -3.01 2.45 21.68
C ARG A 29 -3.33 3.38 20.51
N LEU A 30 -2.77 3.11 19.33
CA LEU A 30 -3.03 3.91 18.13
C LEU A 30 -4.46 3.77 17.64
N ASP A 31 -5.06 2.58 17.74
CA ASP A 31 -6.47 2.36 17.41
C ASP A 31 -7.40 3.13 18.37
N HIS A 32 -7.13 3.12 19.69
CA HIS A 32 -7.86 3.93 20.66
C HIS A 32 -7.72 5.44 20.34
N ASP A 33 -6.49 5.93 20.15
CA ASP A 33 -6.26 7.34 19.78
C ASP A 33 -6.98 7.69 18.46
N LEU A 34 -7.07 6.75 17.51
CA LEU A 34 -7.82 6.93 16.26
C LEU A 34 -9.32 7.02 16.51
N ASP A 35 -9.88 6.16 17.35
CA ASP A 35 -11.31 6.20 17.72
C ASP A 35 -11.68 7.53 18.35
N ALA A 36 -10.87 8.04 19.28
CA ALA A 36 -11.07 9.34 19.88
C ALA A 36 -11.06 10.48 18.84
N VAL A 37 -10.15 10.42 17.86
CA VAL A 37 -10.10 11.40 16.75
C VAL A 37 -11.30 11.27 15.82
N MET A 38 -11.76 10.04 15.55
CA MET A 38 -12.85 9.75 14.61
C MET A 38 -14.24 10.06 15.19
N ALA A 39 -14.35 10.09 16.52
CA ALA A 39 -15.53 10.55 17.26
C ALA A 39 -15.76 12.07 17.10
N LEU A 40 -14.73 12.84 16.75
CA LEU A 40 -14.89 14.28 16.50
C LEU A 40 -15.82 14.53 15.30
N ALA A 41 -16.69 15.54 15.44
CA ALA A 41 -17.64 15.97 14.41
C ALA A 41 -17.18 17.28 13.75
N PRO A 42 -16.33 17.24 12.70
CA PRO A 42 -15.81 18.44 12.07
C PRO A 42 -16.92 19.24 11.35
N ILE A 43 -16.96 20.54 11.63
CA ILE A 43 -17.95 21.49 11.08
C ILE A 43 -17.56 21.96 9.67
N ASN A 44 -16.27 21.98 9.34
CA ASN A 44 -15.81 22.40 8.02
C ASN A 44 -15.81 21.25 6.99
N HIS A 45 -15.96 21.60 5.71
CA HIS A 45 -16.02 20.64 4.62
C HIS A 45 -14.75 19.77 4.51
N HIS A 46 -13.57 20.38 4.65
CA HIS A 46 -12.29 19.67 4.55
C HIS A 46 -12.14 18.61 5.64
N GLY A 47 -12.54 18.91 6.87
CA GLY A 47 -12.52 18.01 8.02
C GLY A 47 -13.51 16.87 7.85
N ARG A 48 -14.73 17.14 7.36
CA ARG A 48 -15.68 16.07 7.01
C ARG A 48 -15.11 15.13 5.95
N ARG A 49 -14.51 15.67 4.89
CA ARG A 49 -13.86 14.89 3.83
C ARG A 49 -12.72 14.04 4.39
N LEU A 50 -11.88 14.62 5.24
CA LEU A 50 -10.75 13.93 5.86
C LEU A 50 -11.22 12.79 6.78
N ARG A 51 -12.22 13.05 7.63
CA ARG A 51 -12.85 12.04 8.50
C ARG A 51 -13.41 10.89 7.68
N ARG A 52 -14.19 11.18 6.63
CA ARG A 52 -14.73 10.13 5.73
C ARG A 52 -13.61 9.29 5.10
N ARG A 53 -12.54 9.94 4.64
CA ARG A 53 -11.40 9.24 4.03
C ARG A 53 -10.75 8.28 5.02
N TYR A 54 -10.41 8.75 6.22
CA TYR A 54 -9.76 7.90 7.23
C TYR A 54 -10.69 6.83 7.79
N GLY A 55 -11.99 7.10 7.89
CA GLY A 55 -12.99 6.09 8.25
C GLY A 55 -13.04 4.92 7.28
N LYS A 56 -12.75 5.13 5.99
CA LYS A 56 -12.70 4.05 4.98
C LYS A 56 -11.43 3.18 5.06
N VAL A 57 -10.34 3.71 5.60
CA VAL A 57 -9.03 3.03 5.59
C VAL A 57 -8.52 2.70 7.00
N ARG A 58 -9.34 2.94 8.03
CA ARG A 58 -8.94 2.87 9.45
C ARG A 58 -8.31 1.54 9.82
N ASP A 59 -8.86 0.44 9.31
CA ASP A 59 -8.41 -0.91 9.65
C ASP A 59 -6.98 -1.19 9.14
N HIS A 60 -6.58 -0.49 8.08
CA HIS A 60 -5.29 -0.66 7.41
C HIS A 60 -4.23 0.37 7.79
N LEU A 61 -4.54 1.37 8.61
CA LEU A 61 -3.60 2.47 8.92
C LEU A 61 -2.34 2.00 9.67
N PHE A 62 -2.45 0.92 10.44
CA PHE A 62 -1.38 0.44 11.33
C PHE A 62 -1.00 -1.03 11.11
N THR A 63 -1.33 -1.60 9.94
CA THR A 63 -1.07 -3.00 9.57
C THR A 63 0.39 -3.42 9.75
N PHE A 64 1.35 -2.48 9.61
CA PHE A 64 2.78 -2.72 9.82
C PHE A 64 3.15 -3.15 11.25
N LEU A 65 2.25 -2.97 12.22
CA LEU A 65 2.43 -3.46 13.59
C LEU A 65 2.05 -4.94 13.73
N ASP A 66 1.12 -5.39 12.89
CA ASP A 66 0.66 -6.78 12.84
C ASP A 66 1.56 -7.62 11.94
N HIS A 67 2.08 -7.02 10.86
CA HIS A 67 3.00 -7.64 9.89
C HIS A 67 4.28 -6.80 9.79
N PRO A 68 5.34 -7.10 10.56
CA PRO A 68 6.55 -6.26 10.61
C PRO A 68 7.40 -6.29 9.34
N ASP A 69 7.19 -7.27 8.47
CA ASP A 69 7.83 -7.40 7.17
C ASP A 69 7.36 -6.31 6.19
N ILE A 70 6.11 -5.85 6.31
CA ILE A 70 5.57 -4.84 5.40
C ILE A 70 6.05 -3.43 5.76
N ALA A 71 6.20 -2.58 4.74
CA ALA A 71 6.49 -1.17 4.97
C ALA A 71 5.29 -0.45 5.61
N ALA A 72 5.57 0.52 6.50
CA ALA A 72 4.56 1.35 7.14
C ALA A 72 4.03 2.49 6.24
N ASP A 73 4.58 2.62 5.03
CA ASP A 73 4.20 3.63 4.05
C ASP A 73 3.82 2.98 2.71
N ASN A 74 3.22 3.79 1.84
CA ASN A 74 2.78 3.37 0.51
C ASN A 74 3.83 3.67 -0.58
N ASN A 75 5.09 3.98 -0.23
CA ASN A 75 6.10 4.43 -1.19
C ASN A 75 6.37 3.40 -2.28
N GLY A 76 6.34 2.11 -1.93
CA GLY A 76 6.47 1.01 -2.89
C GLY A 76 5.36 1.05 -3.94
N SER A 77 4.11 1.11 -3.49
CA SER A 77 2.94 1.19 -4.38
C SER A 77 2.95 2.47 -5.22
N GLU A 78 3.31 3.62 -4.64
CA GLU A 78 3.43 4.88 -5.40
C GLU A 78 4.51 4.77 -6.49
N ARG A 79 5.67 4.19 -6.17
CA ARG A 79 6.75 3.97 -7.14
C ARG A 79 6.31 3.08 -8.29
N GLU A 80 5.51 2.06 -8.03
CA GLU A 80 4.96 1.16 -9.06
C GLU A 80 3.94 1.86 -9.97
N LEU A 81 3.20 2.84 -9.46
CA LEU A 81 2.25 3.64 -10.23
C LEU A 81 2.90 4.75 -11.06
N ARG A 82 4.11 5.22 -10.69
CA ARG A 82 4.81 6.33 -11.37
C ARG A 82 4.95 6.12 -12.88
N PRO A 83 5.37 4.95 -13.40
CA PRO A 83 5.50 4.78 -14.84
C PRO A 83 4.16 4.91 -15.58
N THR A 84 3.05 4.48 -14.98
CA THR A 84 1.70 4.68 -15.54
C THR A 84 1.32 6.16 -15.59
N ALA A 85 1.65 6.92 -14.54
CA ALA A 85 1.43 8.37 -14.50
C ALA A 85 2.30 9.09 -15.55
N THR A 86 3.57 8.71 -15.69
CA THR A 86 4.48 9.22 -16.72
C THR A 86 3.98 8.89 -18.11
N TYR A 87 3.55 7.65 -18.35
CA TYR A 87 2.96 7.23 -19.62
C TYR A 87 1.77 8.13 -19.97
N ARG A 88 0.79 8.26 -19.07
CA ARG A 88 -0.39 9.11 -19.29
C ARG A 88 -0.01 10.56 -19.59
N LYS A 89 0.99 11.11 -18.90
CA LYS A 89 1.47 12.47 -19.10
C LYS A 89 2.06 12.68 -20.50
N VAL A 90 2.83 11.71 -20.99
CA VAL A 90 3.54 11.81 -22.28
C VAL A 90 2.63 11.46 -23.46
N THR A 91 1.83 10.41 -23.35
CA THR A 91 1.05 9.86 -24.46
C THR A 91 -0.40 10.36 -24.52
N GLY A 92 -0.86 11.05 -23.48
CA GLY A 92 -2.27 11.37 -23.28
C GLY A 92 -3.09 10.21 -22.72
N GLY A 93 -2.48 9.05 -22.49
CA GLY A 93 -3.14 7.83 -22.00
C GLY A 93 -3.64 6.93 -23.13
N PHE A 94 -4.55 6.01 -22.78
CA PHE A 94 -5.08 5.01 -23.71
C PHE A 94 -6.30 5.54 -24.47
N ARG A 95 -6.42 5.16 -25.75
CA ARG A 95 -7.57 5.49 -26.61
C ARG A 95 -8.66 4.40 -26.63
N SER A 96 -8.45 3.31 -25.89
CA SER A 96 -9.41 2.23 -25.72
C SER A 96 -9.29 1.61 -24.32
N ASN A 97 -10.42 1.12 -23.79
CA ASN A 97 -10.42 0.38 -22.52
C ASN A 97 -9.57 -0.88 -22.60
N TRP A 98 -9.66 -1.60 -23.72
CA TRP A 98 -8.84 -2.79 -23.97
C TRP A 98 -7.33 -2.51 -23.82
N GLY A 99 -6.83 -1.39 -24.36
CA GLY A 99 -5.41 -1.04 -24.24
C GLY A 99 -5.01 -0.68 -22.81
N ALA A 100 -5.91 -0.02 -22.07
CA ALA A 100 -5.69 0.29 -20.65
C ALA A 100 -5.65 -0.98 -19.79
N ASP A 101 -6.59 -1.90 -20.01
CA ASP A 101 -6.69 -3.17 -19.30
C ASP A 101 -5.49 -4.06 -19.60
N PHE A 102 -5.08 -4.16 -20.87
CA PHE A 102 -3.89 -4.91 -21.28
C PHE A 102 -2.64 -4.37 -20.58
N PHE A 103 -2.43 -3.05 -20.60
CA PHE A 103 -1.29 -2.44 -19.92
C PHE A 103 -1.31 -2.70 -18.41
N ALA A 104 -2.48 -2.57 -17.77
CA ALA A 104 -2.63 -2.85 -16.34
C ALA A 104 -2.30 -4.30 -16.01
N ASN A 105 -2.78 -5.26 -16.81
CA ASN A 105 -2.50 -6.68 -16.64
C ASN A 105 -1.01 -7.00 -16.79
N VAL A 106 -0.35 -6.50 -17.84
CA VAL A 106 1.10 -6.69 -18.04
C VAL A 106 1.89 -6.10 -16.87
N ARG A 107 1.57 -4.87 -16.44
CA ARG A 107 2.25 -4.22 -15.30
C ARG A 107 2.03 -4.98 -13.99
N SER A 108 0.83 -5.54 -13.78
CA SER A 108 0.51 -6.36 -12.62
C SER A 108 1.35 -7.64 -12.57
N VAL A 109 1.41 -8.37 -13.68
CA VAL A 109 2.19 -9.61 -13.81
C VAL A 109 3.68 -9.33 -13.61
N VAL A 110 4.23 -8.37 -14.36
CA VAL A 110 5.66 -8.03 -14.28
C VAL A 110 6.03 -7.47 -12.91
N GLY A 111 5.19 -6.60 -12.33
CA GLY A 111 5.42 -6.04 -11.01
C GLY A 111 5.42 -7.10 -9.91
N THR A 112 4.48 -8.05 -9.97
CA THR A 112 4.42 -9.18 -9.03
C THR A 112 5.64 -10.08 -9.18
N ALA A 113 5.97 -10.47 -10.40
CA ALA A 113 7.13 -11.31 -10.70
C ALA A 113 8.45 -10.68 -10.23
N ALA A 114 8.62 -9.37 -10.44
CA ALA A 114 9.79 -8.63 -9.98
C ALA A 114 9.94 -8.64 -8.45
N ARG A 115 8.84 -8.61 -7.68
CA ARG A 115 8.87 -8.76 -6.21
C ARG A 115 9.37 -10.16 -5.80
N HIS A 116 9.11 -11.18 -6.62
CA HIS A 116 9.60 -12.55 -6.42
C HIS A 116 10.94 -12.83 -7.12
N GLY A 117 11.66 -11.81 -7.60
CA GLY A 117 12.99 -11.97 -8.20
C GLY A 117 13.00 -12.52 -9.64
N LEU A 118 11.86 -12.53 -10.32
CA LEU A 118 11.74 -12.97 -11.70
C LEU A 118 11.82 -11.78 -12.67
N ASP A 119 12.48 -11.98 -13.81
CA ASP A 119 12.53 -10.98 -14.87
C ASP A 119 11.21 -10.90 -15.65
N ALA A 120 11.04 -9.81 -16.40
CA ALA A 120 9.82 -9.53 -17.14
C ALA A 120 9.52 -10.56 -18.26
N TYR A 121 10.54 -11.08 -18.92
CA TYR A 121 10.36 -12.08 -19.99
C TYR A 121 9.83 -13.38 -19.40
N THR A 122 10.45 -13.87 -18.32
CA THR A 122 9.99 -15.06 -17.60
C THR A 122 8.55 -14.88 -17.09
N ALA A 123 8.23 -13.71 -16.55
CA ALA A 123 6.88 -13.39 -16.07
C ALA A 123 5.82 -13.46 -17.17
N ILE A 124 6.09 -12.82 -18.31
CA ILE A 124 5.18 -12.79 -19.45
C ILE A 124 5.04 -14.19 -20.06
N LYS A 125 6.16 -14.90 -20.23
CA LYS A 125 6.17 -16.28 -20.73
C LYS A 125 5.26 -17.17 -19.87
N ASN A 126 5.44 -17.15 -18.54
CA ASN A 126 4.66 -17.96 -17.62
C ASN A 126 3.16 -17.63 -17.69
N ALA A 127 2.81 -16.34 -17.76
CA ALA A 127 1.42 -15.91 -17.88
C ALA A 127 0.74 -16.39 -19.17
N VAL A 128 1.46 -16.39 -20.30
CA VAL A 128 0.94 -16.86 -21.59
C VAL A 128 0.84 -18.39 -21.65
N THR A 129 1.79 -19.10 -21.06
CA THR A 129 1.81 -20.58 -21.07
C THR A 129 0.98 -21.22 -19.96
N GLY A 130 0.29 -20.42 -19.13
CA GLY A 130 -0.50 -20.92 -18.00
C GLY A 130 0.32 -21.50 -16.85
N ALA A 131 1.62 -21.22 -16.80
CA ALA A 131 2.46 -21.61 -15.66
C ALA A 131 2.23 -20.63 -14.51
N SER A 132 1.91 -21.13 -13.32
CA SER A 132 1.78 -20.30 -12.13
C SER A 132 3.10 -19.59 -11.82
N LEU A 133 3.03 -18.30 -11.47
CA LEU A 133 4.18 -17.63 -10.87
C LEU A 133 4.52 -18.42 -9.58
N PRO A 134 5.77 -18.86 -9.38
CA PRO A 134 6.16 -19.43 -8.10
C PRO A 134 6.06 -18.32 -7.05
N ILE A 135 4.95 -18.30 -6.31
CA ILE A 135 4.76 -17.41 -5.15
C ILE A 135 5.58 -18.03 -4.01
N ALA A 136 6.91 -17.98 -4.10
CA ALA A 136 7.75 -18.21 -2.94
C ALA A 136 7.60 -16.98 -2.02
N PRO A 137 7.53 -17.16 -0.69
CA PRO A 137 7.46 -16.03 0.24
C PRO A 137 8.68 -15.11 0.02
N LEU A 138 8.43 -13.80 0.07
CA LEU A 138 9.49 -12.79 -0.09
C LEU A 138 10.57 -13.02 0.98
N PRO A 139 11.87 -12.99 0.62
CA PRO A 139 12.92 -13.00 1.63
C PRO A 139 12.79 -11.72 2.48
N GLY A 140 12.80 -11.91 3.80
CA GLY A 140 12.60 -10.86 4.82
C GLY A 140 13.73 -9.85 4.91
#